data_AF-A0AAW1AZL4-F1
#
_entry.id   AF-A0AAW1AZL4-F1
#
_cell.length_a   1.000
_cell.length_b   1.000
_cell.length_c   1.000
_cell.angle_alpha   90.00
_cell.angle_beta   90.00
_cell.angle_gamma   90.00
#
_symmetry.space_group_name_H-M   'P 1'
#
loop_
_entity.id
_entity.type
_entity.pdbx_description
1 polymer ?
#
loop_
_entity_poly.entity_id
_entity_poly.type
_entity_poly.pdbx_seq_one_letter_code
_entity_poly.pdbx_strand_id
1 'polypeptide(L)'
;MMFVFSGCGGNGNNFMTSEECIKQCRTADICTLPREVGRCKASFPRHYFNAATGNCEQFIYGGCGGNANNFASMAECRARCQRSG
;
A
#
# COMPACT_ATOMS: atom_id res chain seq x y z
N MET A 1 14.53 9.59 -1.90
CA MET A 1 15.06 10.94 -2.15
C MET A 1 15.71 11.42 -0.87
N MET A 2 16.93 11.96 -0.92
CA MET A 2 17.63 12.48 0.27
C MET A 2 17.40 13.98 0.39
N PHE A 3 17.48 14.52 1.62
CA PHE A 3 17.38 15.96 1.89
C PHE A 3 18.32 16.36 3.03
N VAL A 4 18.66 17.65 3.12
CA VAL A 4 19.48 18.19 4.20
C VAL A 4 18.55 18.78 5.27
N PHE A 5 18.68 18.31 6.51
CA PHE A 5 17.91 18.80 7.66
C PHE A 5 18.82 19.52 8.65
N SER A 6 18.55 20.81 8.88
CA SER A 6 19.43 21.70 9.66
C SER A 6 19.17 21.72 11.18
N GLY A 7 18.24 20.92 11.70
CA GLY A 7 18.23 20.56 13.13
C GLY A 7 17.01 20.96 13.99
N CYS A 8 15.97 21.63 13.48
CA CYS A 8 14.75 21.83 14.28
C CYS A 8 13.48 22.00 13.41
N GLY A 9 12.31 21.69 13.99
CA GLY A 9 11.00 21.88 13.33
C GLY A 9 10.63 20.83 12.25
N GLY A 10 11.22 19.63 12.30
CA GLY A 10 10.95 18.56 11.34
C GLY A 10 9.61 17.83 11.55
N ASN A 11 9.30 16.90 10.64
CA ASN A 11 8.17 15.97 10.74
C ASN A 11 8.68 14.51 10.73
N GLY A 12 7.76 13.53 10.83
CA GLY A 12 8.10 12.10 10.92
C GLY A 12 8.72 11.46 9.66
N ASN A 13 8.89 12.21 8.56
CA ASN A 13 9.57 11.75 7.35
C ASN A 13 11.05 12.20 7.31
N ASN A 14 11.76 11.97 8.42
CA ASN A 14 13.17 12.34 8.58
C ASN A 14 13.94 11.16 9.18
N PHE A 15 14.76 10.51 8.36
CA PHE A 15 15.45 9.26 8.69
C PHE A 15 16.93 9.41 8.45
N MET A 16 17.74 8.86 9.36
CA MET A 16 19.20 8.94 9.30
C MET A 16 19.77 8.06 8.19
N THR A 17 19.10 6.95 7.88
CA THR A 17 19.53 6.01 6.84
C THR A 17 18.44 5.79 5.79
N SER A 18 18.88 5.48 4.57
CA SER A 18 17.97 5.06 3.51
C SER A 18 17.24 3.77 3.87
N GLU A 19 17.87 2.88 4.64
CA GLU A 19 17.28 1.63 5.10
C GLU A 19 16.11 1.87 6.05
N GLU A 20 16.25 2.73 7.06
CA GLU A 20 15.15 3.08 7.98
C GLU A 20 14.01 3.79 7.24
N CYS A 21 14.34 4.71 6.33
CA CYS A 21 13.36 5.37 5.46
C CYS A 21 12.56 4.33 4.65
N ILE A 22 13.26 3.38 4.02
CA ILE A 22 12.64 2.31 3.24
C ILE A 22 11.89 1.34 4.14
N LYS A 23 12.38 1.04 5.34
CA LYS A 23 11.67 0.17 6.27
C LYS A 23 10.37 0.85 6.69
N GLN A 24 10.46 1.99 7.36
CA GLN A 24 9.29 2.67 7.92
C GLN A 24 8.21 3.00 6.85
N CYS A 25 8.61 3.54 5.70
CA CYS A 25 7.67 4.01 4.69
C CYS A 25 7.35 2.97 3.60
N ARG A 26 8.18 1.93 3.42
CA ARG A 26 8.01 0.91 2.36
C ARG A 26 7.66 -0.47 2.92
N THR A 27 7.81 -0.74 4.23
CA THR A 27 7.47 -2.03 4.87
C THR A 27 6.18 -2.03 5.68
N ALA A 28 5.36 -0.97 5.62
CA ALA A 28 3.93 -1.21 5.79
C ALA A 28 3.53 -2.09 4.59
N ASP A 29 3.54 -3.41 4.78
CA ASP A 29 3.35 -4.35 3.69
C ASP A 29 1.89 -4.24 3.26
N ILE A 30 1.67 -3.42 2.23
CA ILE A 30 0.36 -3.14 1.65
C ILE A 30 -0.37 -4.45 1.36
N CYS A 31 0.37 -5.51 1.03
CA CYS A 31 -0.14 -6.83 0.71
C CYS A 31 -0.71 -7.57 1.94
N THR A 32 -0.42 -7.12 3.16
CA THR A 32 -0.96 -7.69 4.41
C THR A 32 -2.21 -6.97 4.90
N LEU A 33 -2.53 -5.79 4.35
CA LEU A 33 -3.72 -5.03 4.74
C LEU A 33 -5.00 -5.75 4.28
N PRO A 34 -6.12 -5.63 5.02
CA PRO A 34 -7.39 -6.20 4.59
C PRO A 34 -7.93 -5.46 3.35
N ARG A 35 -8.81 -6.11 2.57
CA ARG A 35 -9.61 -5.37 1.57
C ARG A 35 -10.57 -4.43 2.27
N GLU A 36 -10.69 -3.20 1.78
CA GLU A 36 -11.64 -2.23 2.30
C GLU A 36 -12.48 -1.61 1.19
N VAL A 37 -13.80 -1.80 1.28
CA VAL A 37 -14.78 -1.18 0.36
C VAL A 37 -14.84 0.34 0.58
N GLY A 38 -14.59 0.80 1.81
CA GLY A 38 -14.73 2.20 2.17
C GLY A 38 -16.19 2.60 2.43
N ARG A 39 -16.40 3.90 2.72
CA ARG A 39 -17.70 4.44 3.17
C ARG A 39 -18.62 4.91 2.05
N CYS A 40 -18.07 5.11 0.85
CA CYS A 40 -18.84 5.51 -0.32
C CYS A 40 -19.53 4.30 -0.98
N LYS A 41 -20.54 4.57 -1.83
CA LYS A 41 -21.42 3.53 -2.41
C LYS A 41 -21.33 3.43 -3.94
N ALA A 42 -20.26 3.95 -4.54
CA ALA A 42 -20.00 3.70 -5.96
C ALA A 42 -19.51 2.26 -6.17
N SER A 43 -19.45 1.80 -7.42
CA SER A 43 -19.00 0.44 -7.75
C SER A 43 -17.79 0.52 -8.67
N PHE A 44 -16.59 0.46 -8.08
CA PHE A 44 -15.34 0.41 -8.83
C PHE A 44 -14.73 -0.99 -8.72
N PRO A 45 -14.64 -1.75 -9.83
CA PRO A 45 -13.87 -2.99 -9.86
C PRO A 45 -12.40 -2.71 -9.54
N ARG A 46 -11.89 -3.35 -8.49
CA ARG A 46 -10.50 -3.22 -8.02
C ARG A 46 -9.96 -4.58 -7.63
N HIS A 47 -8.67 -4.63 -7.36
CA HIS A 47 -7.96 -5.85 -6.99
C HIS A 47 -7.27 -5.64 -5.65
N TYR A 48 -7.22 -6.68 -4.82
CA TYR A 48 -6.48 -6.67 -3.56
C TYR A 48 -5.69 -7.98 -3.45
N PHE A 49 -4.60 -7.98 -2.70
CA PHE A 49 -3.89 -9.20 -2.36
C PHE A 49 -4.54 -9.86 -1.16
N ASN A 50 -4.98 -11.10 -1.32
CA ASN A 50 -5.51 -11.93 -0.25
C ASN A 50 -4.38 -12.76 0.34
N ALA A 51 -3.87 -12.33 1.51
CA ALA A 51 -2.79 -13.03 2.21
C ALA A 51 -3.18 -14.45 2.67
N ALA A 52 -4.47 -14.74 2.85
CA ALA A 52 -4.93 -16.09 3.23
C ALA A 52 -4.82 -17.08 2.06
N THR A 53 -5.04 -16.62 0.82
CA THR A 53 -4.93 -17.45 -0.38
C THR A 53 -3.60 -17.28 -1.11
N GLY A 54 -2.80 -16.28 -0.73
CA GLY A 54 -1.55 -15.91 -1.41
C GLY A 54 -1.76 -15.32 -2.81
N ASN A 55 -2.97 -14.85 -3.13
CA ASN A 55 -3.35 -14.47 -4.49
C ASN A 55 -4.03 -13.11 -4.57
N CYS A 56 -3.88 -12.45 -5.73
CA CYS A 56 -4.65 -11.26 -6.05
C CYS A 56 -6.07 -11.62 -6.48
N GLU A 57 -7.06 -10.97 -5.87
CA GLU A 57 -8.49 -11.22 -6.07
C GLU A 57 -9.24 -9.91 -6.38
N GLN A 58 -10.35 -10.01 -7.09
CA GLN A 58 -11.19 -8.85 -7.41
C GLN A 58 -12.14 -8.51 -6.25
N PHE A 59 -12.38 -7.22 -6.03
CA PHE A 59 -13.41 -6.72 -5.13
C PHE A 59 -14.03 -5.43 -5.68
N ILE A 60 -15.12 -4.98 -5.05
CA ILE A 60 -15.75 -3.69 -5.37
C ILE A 60 -15.32 -2.66 -4.35
N TYR A 61 -14.68 -1.59 -4.82
CA TYR A 61 -14.35 -0.42 -4.03
C TYR A 61 -15.45 0.64 -4.14
N GLY A 62 -15.86 1.17 -2.99
CA GLY A 62 -16.93 2.16 -2.83
C GLY A 62 -16.60 3.54 -3.37
N GLY A 63 -15.34 3.82 -3.70
CA GLY A 63 -14.89 5.08 -4.32
C GLY A 63 -14.24 6.09 -3.37
N CYS A 64 -14.34 5.90 -2.05
CA CYS A 64 -13.64 6.74 -1.08
C CYS A 64 -13.30 5.99 0.21
N GLY A 65 -12.23 6.44 0.90
CA GLY A 65 -11.68 5.77 2.07
C GLY A 65 -10.86 4.55 1.67
N GLY A 66 -10.95 3.48 2.43
CA GLY A 66 -10.18 2.27 2.19
C GLY A 66 -8.71 2.42 2.58
N ASN A 67 -7.90 1.47 2.13
CA ASN A 67 -6.47 1.44 2.36
C ASN A 67 -5.70 1.14 1.05
N ALA A 68 -4.37 1.02 1.16
CA ALA A 68 -3.49 0.87 0.01
C ALA A 68 -3.57 -0.50 -0.70
N ASN A 69 -4.20 -1.53 -0.11
CA ASN A 69 -4.41 -2.83 -0.75
C ASN A 69 -5.58 -2.76 -1.74
N ASN A 70 -5.42 -1.89 -2.74
CA ASN A 70 -6.44 -1.52 -3.71
C ASN A 70 -5.74 -1.12 -5.01
N PHE A 71 -5.72 -2.04 -5.96
CA PHE A 71 -5.03 -1.92 -7.24
C PHE A 71 -6.03 -1.80 -8.40
N ALA A 72 -5.67 -1.03 -9.41
CA ALA A 72 -6.54 -0.81 -10.58
C ALA A 72 -6.58 -2.03 -11.49
N SER A 73 -5.53 -2.85 -11.49
CA SER A 73 -5.43 -4.05 -12.31
C SER A 73 -4.88 -5.26 -11.56
N MET A 74 -5.22 -6.45 -12.05
CA MET A 74 -4.63 -7.70 -11.57
C MET A 74 -3.10 -7.68 -11.72
N ALA A 75 -2.59 -7.22 -12.86
CA ALA A 75 -1.15 -7.18 -13.13
C ALA A 75 -0.39 -6.31 -12.12
N GLU A 76 -0.93 -5.15 -11.78
CA GLU A 76 -0.37 -4.24 -10.77
C GLU A 76 -0.33 -4.91 -9.38
N CYS A 77 -1.44 -5.52 -8.96
CA CYS A 77 -1.51 -6.25 -7.70
C CYS A 77 -0.44 -7.36 -7.63
N ARG A 78 -0.33 -8.17 -8.69
CA ARG A 78 0.65 -9.26 -8.74
C ARG A 78 2.08 -8.74 -8.72
N ALA A 79 2.40 -7.74 -9.54
CA ALA A 79 3.72 -7.13 -9.58
C ALA A 79 4.13 -6.54 -8.22
N ARG A 80 3.15 -6.05 -7.44
CA ARG A 80 3.42 -5.47 -6.12
C ARG A 80 3.53 -6.51 -5.01
N CYS A 81 2.69 -7.53 -5.02
CA CYS A 81 2.44 -8.42 -3.88
C CYS A 81 2.77 -9.89 -4.12
N GLN A 82 2.71 -10.38 -5.36
CA GLN A 82 3.19 -11.71 -5.69
C GLN A 82 4.67 -11.63 -6.03
N ARG A 83 5.52 -11.84 -5.03
CA ARG A 83 6.93 -12.11 -5.29
C ARG A 83 7.04 -13.53 -5.87
N SER A 84 7.61 -13.66 -7.06
CA SER A 84 8.14 -14.93 -7.54
C SER A 84 9.17 -15.40 -6.51
N GLY A 85 8.95 -16.59 -5.94
CA GLY A 85 9.98 -17.28 -5.15
C GLY A 85 11.23 -17.52 -5.97
#